data_AF-A0A0L0V4J0-F1
#
_entry.id   AF-A0A0L0V4J0-F1
#
_cell.length_a   1.000
_cell.length_b   1.000
_cell.length_c   1.000
_cell.angle_alpha   90.00
_cell.angle_beta   90.00
_cell.angle_gamma   90.00
#
_symmetry.space_group_name_H-M   'P 1'
#
loop_
_entity.id
_entity.type
_entity.pdbx_description
1 polymer ?
#
loop_
_entity_poly.entity_id
_entity_poly.type
_entity_poly.pdbx_seq_one_letter_code
_entity_poly.pdbx_strand_id
1 'polypeptide(L)'
;MWANLLSFTLLALSFSAWSDAAITPAIYTDGHEFSNYLTAPWVLKSHPSSPKTVAFHPRLDLSQGEYAHLMPNPDAIPLHEYFPEDLHLQKVAADQAVLITTRRNTPISLENWTPWIEGNVEYQGLEGREKAKIRRWIKQYYVDGVEKREIRDRASAFIWSLKQAARPDTIWWAKSLVDKNSKNNEFIDLVAIGDYLKFYDTAEPDMSDAYIKKVTPKIIKTLSLDRELKPRRSALNIGQLMEYRDNQGFMRYKERMIVIIEDLLDGFPDKTDEEKQVILQDIYLIFGSTLAEARQKSIDVLETDHHLIFQRIDPNIELSAEKDYDRIKNELTSLANLKSKLHFWQRSS
;
A
#
# COMPACT_ATOMS: atom_id res chain seq x y z
N MET A 1 -29.99 -45.85 35.95
CA MET A 1 -29.05 -45.64 37.07
C MET A 1 -27.67 -45.53 36.43
N TRP A 2 -27.11 -44.33 36.23
CA TRP A 2 -26.37 -43.52 37.24
C TRP A 2 -25.30 -44.38 37.95
N ALA A 3 -24.02 -44.03 38.08
CA ALA A 3 -23.16 -42.98 37.52
C ALA A 3 -21.70 -43.25 38.01
N ASN A 4 -20.74 -42.58 37.37
CA ASN A 4 -19.47 -42.05 37.91
C ASN A 4 -18.29 -42.99 38.23
N LEU A 5 -17.15 -42.78 37.54
CA LEU A 5 -16.08 -41.89 38.05
C LEU A 5 -14.99 -41.65 37.00
N LEU A 6 -14.75 -40.36 36.74
CA LEU A 6 -13.60 -39.76 36.08
C LEU A 6 -12.27 -40.17 36.73
N SER A 7 -11.20 -40.22 35.95
CA SER A 7 -9.89 -39.69 36.35
C SER A 7 -9.07 -39.31 35.12
N PHE A 8 -9.05 -38.00 34.85
CA PHE A 8 -8.03 -37.32 34.06
C PHE A 8 -6.70 -37.40 34.83
N THR A 9 -5.61 -37.68 34.12
CA THR A 9 -4.27 -37.33 34.62
C THR A 9 -3.56 -36.50 33.56
N LEU A 10 -3.35 -35.24 33.93
CA LEU A 10 -2.51 -34.25 33.26
C LEU A 10 -1.08 -34.78 33.12
N LEU A 11 -0.51 -34.69 31.91
CA LEU A 11 0.94 -34.70 31.73
C LEU A 11 1.38 -33.31 31.30
N ALA A 12 2.08 -32.68 32.25
CA ALA A 12 2.57 -31.33 32.19
C ALA A 12 3.70 -31.15 31.17
N LEU A 13 3.71 -29.95 30.62
CA LEU A 13 4.71 -29.35 29.73
C LEU A 13 6.13 -29.52 30.29
N SER A 14 7.03 -30.03 29.46
CA SER A 14 8.47 -29.80 29.61
C SER A 14 8.99 -29.12 28.35
N PHE A 15 9.40 -27.87 28.54
CA PHE A 15 10.14 -27.06 27.58
C PHE A 15 11.55 -27.64 27.41
N SER A 16 11.96 -27.90 26.18
CA SER A 16 13.37 -27.94 25.83
C SER A 16 13.57 -27.53 24.37
N ALA A 17 13.97 -26.26 24.23
CA ALA A 17 14.87 -25.70 23.22
C ALA A 17 14.90 -26.40 21.85
N TRP A 18 14.16 -25.81 20.90
CA TRP A 18 14.48 -25.94 19.49
C TRP A 18 15.13 -24.67 18.96
N SER A 19 16.18 -24.92 18.19
CA SER A 19 17.17 -24.01 17.67
C SER A 19 16.56 -22.91 16.80
N ASP A 20 16.80 -21.68 17.23
CA ASP A 20 16.73 -20.46 16.44
C ASP A 20 17.71 -20.55 15.25
N ALA A 21 17.15 -20.77 14.07
CA ALA A 21 17.77 -20.38 12.80
C ALA A 21 16.76 -19.47 12.08
N ALA A 22 16.94 -18.19 12.34
CA ALA A 22 16.29 -17.00 11.81
C ALA A 22 15.58 -17.17 10.45
N ILE A 23 14.27 -17.42 10.51
CA ILE A 23 13.33 -16.90 9.53
C ILE A 23 12.57 -15.83 10.28
N THR A 24 12.93 -14.56 10.04
CA THR A 24 12.15 -13.41 10.50
C THR A 24 11.07 -13.18 9.45
N PRO A 25 9.84 -13.73 9.59
CA PRO A 25 8.73 -13.22 8.80
C PRO A 25 8.65 -11.73 9.13
N ALA A 26 8.63 -10.88 8.10
CA ALA A 26 8.42 -9.46 8.25
C ALA A 26 7.06 -9.25 8.93
N ILE A 27 7.10 -9.16 10.26
CA ILE A 27 5.99 -8.81 11.11
C ILE A 27 5.63 -7.38 10.70
N TYR A 28 4.51 -7.26 10.00
CA TYR A 28 3.70 -6.05 9.96
C TYR A 28 3.22 -5.77 11.39
N THR A 29 4.10 -5.26 12.25
CA THR A 29 3.70 -4.34 13.31
C THR A 29 3.64 -2.99 12.64
N ASP A 30 2.41 -2.49 12.45
CA ASP A 30 1.99 -1.18 11.91
C ASP A 30 0.97 -1.28 10.77
N GLY A 31 0.33 -2.44 10.58
CA GLY A 31 -0.86 -2.60 9.73
C GLY A 31 -2.10 -1.81 10.20
N HIS A 32 -2.05 -1.16 11.36
CA HIS A 32 -3.11 -0.28 11.87
C HIS A 32 -2.78 1.21 11.81
N GLU A 33 -1.53 1.61 11.59
CA GLU A 33 -1.21 3.04 11.63
C GLU A 33 -1.69 3.78 10.37
N PHE A 34 -1.70 3.15 9.19
CA PHE A 34 -2.24 3.81 7.99
C PHE A 34 -3.74 4.17 8.08
N SER A 35 -4.52 3.41 8.84
CA SER A 35 -5.96 3.65 9.02
C SER A 35 -6.27 4.68 10.11
N ASN A 36 -5.39 4.86 11.10
CA ASN A 36 -5.56 5.86 12.17
C ASN A 36 -5.05 7.24 11.77
N TYR A 37 -4.55 7.43 10.55
CA TYR A 37 -3.98 8.69 10.09
C TYR A 37 -5.01 9.71 9.55
N LEU A 38 -6.33 9.44 9.58
CA LEU A 38 -7.31 10.31 8.91
C LEU A 38 -8.63 10.59 9.67
N THR A 39 -8.70 10.35 10.98
CA THR A 39 -9.87 10.79 11.77
C THR A 39 -9.46 11.63 12.96
N ALA A 40 -9.37 12.95 12.74
CA ALA A 40 -9.50 13.92 13.83
C ALA A 40 -10.69 14.85 13.49
N PRO A 41 -11.77 14.86 14.31
CA PRO A 41 -12.83 15.85 14.18
C PRO A 41 -12.32 17.22 14.64
N TRP A 42 -12.68 18.25 13.89
CA TRP A 42 -12.40 19.65 14.17
C TRP A 42 -12.94 20.07 15.55
N VAL A 43 -12.06 20.56 16.42
CA VAL A 43 -12.45 21.31 17.62
C VAL A 43 -11.62 22.59 17.67
N LEU A 44 -12.25 23.72 17.33
CA LEU A 44 -11.71 25.06 17.58
C LEU A 44 -11.52 25.25 19.08
N LYS A 45 -10.30 25.59 19.52
CA LYS A 45 -10.10 26.31 20.78
C LYS A 45 -9.15 27.49 20.57
N SER A 46 -9.59 28.61 21.11
CA SER A 46 -9.03 29.96 21.08
C SER A 46 -7.61 30.07 21.66
N HIS A 47 -6.85 31.02 21.11
CA HIS A 47 -5.49 31.43 21.51
C HIS A 47 -5.37 31.81 22.99
N PRO A 48 -4.13 31.73 23.54
CA PRO A 48 -3.46 32.98 23.90
C PRO A 48 -1.96 33.06 23.54
N SER A 49 -1.57 34.30 23.18
CA SER A 49 -0.29 35.02 23.35
C SER A 49 1.07 34.29 23.33
N SER A 50 1.86 34.56 22.27
CA SER A 50 3.36 34.57 22.26
C SER A 50 3.92 35.65 23.21
N PRO A 51 5.21 35.63 23.67
CA PRO A 51 6.42 35.29 22.89
C PRO A 51 7.62 34.61 23.64
N LYS A 52 8.65 34.23 22.84
CA LYS A 52 10.04 33.78 23.15
C LYS A 52 10.18 32.26 23.44
N THR A 53 10.82 31.45 22.60
CA THR A 53 12.29 31.43 22.36
C THR A 53 12.61 30.59 21.12
N VAL A 54 13.53 31.07 20.27
CA VAL A 54 13.93 30.48 18.97
C VAL A 54 15.14 29.56 19.17
N ALA A 55 15.14 28.38 18.56
CA ALA A 55 16.36 27.61 18.33
C ALA A 55 17.11 28.20 17.12
N PHE A 56 18.27 28.79 17.38
CA PHE A 56 19.15 29.38 16.37
C PHE A 56 19.93 28.30 15.61
N HIS A 57 19.89 28.36 14.27
CA HIS A 57 20.95 27.81 13.44
C HIS A 57 22.04 28.89 13.29
N PRO A 58 23.36 28.62 13.45
CA PRO A 58 24.36 29.67 13.67
C PRO A 58 24.75 30.54 12.45
N ARG A 59 23.99 30.54 11.35
CA ARG A 59 24.41 31.26 10.13
C ARG A 59 23.34 32.04 9.36
N LEU A 60 22.13 32.18 9.87
CA LEU A 60 21.13 33.07 9.24
C LEU A 60 20.41 33.86 10.32
N ASP A 61 20.89 35.09 10.55
CA ASP A 61 20.23 36.11 11.36
C ASP A 61 19.09 36.71 10.53
N LEU A 62 17.94 36.04 10.51
CA LEU A 62 16.74 36.51 9.80
C LEU A 62 15.49 36.35 10.67
N SER A 63 14.80 37.48 10.85
CA SER A 63 13.74 37.70 11.82
C SER A 63 12.48 36.83 11.65
N GLN A 64 11.76 36.61 12.75
CA GLN A 64 10.54 35.78 12.89
C GLN A 64 9.40 36.07 11.90
N GLY A 65 9.38 37.22 11.21
CA GLY A 65 8.33 37.57 10.25
C GLY A 65 8.45 36.87 8.89
N GLU A 66 9.65 36.43 8.51
CA GLU A 66 9.94 35.91 7.17
C GLU A 66 9.70 34.40 7.01
N TYR A 67 9.25 33.69 8.06
CA TYR A 67 8.96 32.25 7.99
C TYR A 67 7.52 31.89 8.38
N ALA A 68 6.65 32.87 8.69
CA ALA A 68 5.23 32.60 8.97
C ALA A 68 4.52 31.94 7.76
N HIS A 69 4.99 32.21 6.53
CA HIS A 69 4.53 31.56 5.31
C HIS A 69 5.17 30.18 5.03
N LEU A 70 6.13 29.78 5.87
CA LEU A 70 6.84 28.50 5.82
C LEU A 70 6.37 27.51 6.89
N MET A 71 5.39 27.89 7.73
CA MET A 71 4.63 26.96 8.58
C MET A 71 3.46 26.38 7.78
N PRO A 72 3.54 25.14 7.27
CA PRO A 72 2.47 24.57 6.47
C PRO A 72 1.26 24.19 7.34
N ASN A 73 1.49 23.85 8.61
CA ASN A 73 0.48 23.63 9.63
C ASN A 73 0.71 24.60 10.81
N PRO A 74 -0.19 25.58 11.05
CA PRO A 74 -0.06 26.52 12.16
C PRO A 74 -0.29 25.88 13.54
N ASP A 75 -0.98 24.73 13.60
CA ASP A 75 -1.28 24.00 14.84
C ASP A 75 -0.21 22.94 15.18
N ALA A 76 0.85 22.83 14.37
CA ALA A 76 1.92 21.89 14.62
C ALA A 76 2.86 22.37 15.75
N ILE A 77 3.30 21.44 16.58
CA ILE A 77 4.30 21.70 17.62
C ILE A 77 5.62 22.10 16.93
N PRO A 78 6.17 23.29 17.25
CA PRO A 78 7.44 23.75 16.71
C PRO A 78 8.58 22.77 17.00
N LEU A 79 9.58 22.74 16.12
CA LEU A 79 10.70 21.79 16.19
C LEU A 79 11.40 21.76 17.57
N HIS A 80 11.69 22.92 18.13
CA HIS A 80 12.40 23.08 19.41
C HIS A 80 11.56 22.64 20.61
N GLU A 81 10.23 22.69 20.50
CA GLU A 81 9.30 22.18 21.53
C GLU A 81 9.08 20.67 21.39
N TYR A 82 9.14 20.14 20.17
CA TYR A 82 8.96 18.71 19.91
C TYR A 82 10.15 17.86 20.35
N PHE A 83 11.37 18.41 20.22
CA PHE A 83 12.62 17.79 20.64
C PHE A 83 13.31 18.64 21.72
N PRO A 84 12.69 18.78 22.91
CA PRO A 84 13.27 19.60 23.97
C PRO A 84 14.64 19.00 24.35
N GLU A 85 15.65 19.85 24.44
CA GLU A 85 17.01 19.51 24.89
C GLU A 85 17.81 18.54 23.97
N ASP A 86 17.21 18.00 22.92
CA ASP A 86 17.87 17.12 21.96
C ASP A 86 18.29 17.87 20.69
N LEU A 87 19.44 18.56 20.78
CA LEU A 87 19.99 19.36 19.69
C LEU A 87 20.32 18.53 18.44
N HIS A 88 20.64 17.24 18.60
CA HIS A 88 20.95 16.37 17.47
C HIS A 88 19.67 16.06 16.68
N LEU A 89 18.60 15.62 17.35
CA LEU A 89 17.33 15.36 16.67
C LEU A 89 16.70 16.63 16.09
N GLN A 90 16.87 17.79 16.74
CA GLN A 90 16.48 19.07 16.15
C GLN A 90 17.22 19.33 14.82
N LYS A 91 18.55 19.18 14.80
CA LYS A 91 19.35 19.35 13.58
C LYS A 91 18.89 18.39 12.48
N VAL A 92 18.77 17.09 12.78
CA VAL A 92 18.35 16.10 11.77
C VAL A 92 16.97 16.42 11.23
N ALA A 93 15.99 16.74 12.08
CA ALA A 93 14.65 17.12 11.61
C ALA A 93 14.65 18.39 10.76
N ALA A 94 15.46 19.40 11.12
CA ALA A 94 15.62 20.61 10.32
C ALA A 94 16.21 20.30 8.93
N ASP A 95 17.24 19.46 8.86
CA ASP A 95 17.85 19.02 7.59
C ASP A 95 16.82 18.29 6.71
N GLN A 96 16.01 17.39 7.30
CA GLN A 96 14.92 16.70 6.59
C GLN A 96 13.86 17.69 6.07
N ALA A 97 13.49 18.70 6.86
CA ALA A 97 12.56 19.75 6.45
C ALA A 97 13.08 20.58 5.27
N VAL A 98 14.39 20.87 5.22
CA VAL A 98 15.03 21.52 4.07
C VAL A 98 14.93 20.65 2.82
N LEU A 99 15.12 19.34 2.94
CA LEU A 99 15.02 18.40 1.80
C LEU A 99 13.59 18.26 1.25
N ILE A 100 12.56 18.42 2.09
CA ILE A 100 11.15 18.43 1.66
C ILE A 100 10.81 19.72 0.88
N THR A 101 11.35 20.85 1.33
CA THR A 101 11.02 22.18 0.78
C THR A 101 11.81 22.50 -0.48
N THR A 102 13.07 22.08 -0.53
CA THR A 102 13.88 22.15 -1.75
C THR A 102 13.48 21.00 -2.67
N ARG A 103 13.19 21.25 -3.97
CA ARG A 103 12.72 20.23 -4.95
C ARG A 103 13.74 19.12 -5.25
N ARG A 104 14.73 18.92 -4.39
CA ARG A 104 15.87 18.03 -4.55
C ARG A 104 15.57 16.59 -4.15
N ASN A 105 14.46 16.30 -3.46
CA ASN A 105 14.15 14.93 -3.08
C ASN A 105 13.02 14.29 -3.90
N THR A 106 13.38 13.73 -5.04
CA THR A 106 12.54 12.76 -5.74
C THR A 106 12.33 11.53 -4.84
N PRO A 107 11.16 10.87 -4.85
CA PRO A 107 10.98 9.64 -4.10
C PRO A 107 12.06 8.60 -4.45
N ILE A 108 12.41 7.77 -3.47
CA ILE A 108 13.42 6.73 -3.65
C ILE A 108 12.95 5.70 -4.70
N SER A 109 13.89 5.19 -5.49
CA SER A 109 13.73 4.26 -6.61
C SER A 109 15.06 3.54 -6.87
N LEU A 110 15.03 2.48 -7.68
CA LEU A 110 16.24 1.73 -8.08
C LEU A 110 17.36 2.61 -8.65
N GLU A 111 17.03 3.68 -9.36
CA GLU A 111 18.00 4.51 -10.08
C GLU A 111 18.61 5.60 -9.19
N ASN A 112 17.98 5.93 -8.06
CA ASN A 112 18.44 7.00 -7.17
C ASN A 112 18.65 6.55 -5.72
N TRP A 113 18.54 5.26 -5.38
CA TRP A 113 18.62 4.81 -3.99
C TRP A 113 19.95 5.18 -3.31
N THR A 114 21.10 4.99 -3.98
CA THR A 114 22.42 5.33 -3.43
C THR A 114 22.52 6.83 -3.10
N PRO A 115 22.34 7.77 -4.05
CA PRO A 115 22.39 9.20 -3.73
C PRO A 115 21.29 9.63 -2.76
N TRP A 116 20.14 8.94 -2.74
CA TRP A 116 19.07 9.20 -1.77
C TRP A 116 19.52 8.87 -0.35
N ILE A 117 20.19 7.73 -0.13
CA ILE A 117 20.73 7.34 1.18
C ILE A 117 21.85 8.28 1.62
N GLU A 118 22.79 8.62 0.72
CA GLU A 118 23.89 9.55 1.00
C GLU A 118 23.38 10.92 1.45
N GLY A 119 22.35 11.44 0.76
CA GLY A 119 21.69 12.69 1.12
C GLY A 119 20.93 12.66 2.46
N ASN A 120 20.74 11.47 3.05
CA ASN A 120 20.01 11.26 4.30
C ASN A 120 20.87 10.56 5.38
N VAL A 121 22.20 10.59 5.27
CA VAL A 121 23.13 9.82 6.13
C VAL A 121 22.90 10.02 7.63
N GLU A 122 22.71 11.27 8.08
CA GLU A 122 22.47 11.61 9.49
C GLU A 122 21.16 10.97 9.99
N TYR A 123 20.10 11.02 9.17
CA TYR A 123 18.85 10.33 9.48
C TYR A 123 19.01 8.80 9.49
N GLN A 124 19.81 8.25 8.57
CA GLN A 124 20.07 6.81 8.52
C GLN A 124 20.87 6.32 9.73
N GLY A 125 21.72 7.16 10.32
CA GLY A 125 22.46 6.85 11.54
C GLY A 125 21.62 6.78 12.82
N LEU A 126 20.39 7.32 12.80
CA LEU A 126 19.48 7.31 13.95
C LEU A 126 18.94 5.92 14.28
N GLU A 127 18.59 5.71 15.56
CA GLU A 127 17.88 4.52 16.00
C GLU A 127 16.43 4.48 15.50
N GLY A 128 15.83 3.28 15.48
CA GLY A 128 14.45 3.09 14.99
C GLY A 128 13.41 3.99 15.67
N ARG A 129 13.54 4.21 17.00
CA ARG A 129 12.64 5.10 17.76
C ARG A 129 12.82 6.56 17.39
N GLU A 130 14.06 7.01 17.20
CA GLU A 130 14.39 8.38 16.80
C GLU A 130 13.91 8.66 15.37
N LYS A 131 14.19 7.76 14.44
CA LYS A 131 13.67 7.78 13.07
C LYS A 131 12.14 7.93 13.05
N ALA A 132 11.44 7.24 13.96
CA ALA A 132 10.00 7.35 14.11
C ALA A 132 9.56 8.71 14.66
N LYS A 133 10.24 9.27 15.67
CA LYS A 133 9.96 10.62 16.19
C LYS A 133 10.13 11.69 15.10
N ILE A 134 11.22 11.64 14.33
CA ILE A 134 11.46 12.57 13.20
C ILE A 134 10.33 12.49 12.18
N ARG A 135 9.95 11.28 11.73
CA ARG A 135 8.83 11.10 10.78
C ARG A 135 7.50 11.62 11.35
N ARG A 136 7.24 11.41 12.64
CA ARG A 136 6.02 11.89 13.31
C ARG A 136 5.97 13.41 13.35
N TRP A 137 7.08 14.06 13.66
CA TRP A 137 7.19 15.51 13.61
C TRP A 137 6.97 16.05 12.19
N ILE A 138 7.64 15.47 11.18
CA ILE A 138 7.45 15.86 9.76
C ILE A 138 5.98 15.71 9.36
N LYS A 139 5.33 14.60 9.75
CA LYS A 139 3.92 14.35 9.46
C LYS A 139 3.04 15.43 10.08
N GLN A 140 3.22 15.74 11.36
CA GLN A 140 2.45 16.78 12.04
C GLN A 140 2.60 18.14 11.35
N TYR A 141 3.81 18.46 10.90
CA TYR A 141 4.15 19.78 10.37
C TYR A 141 3.79 19.98 8.89
N TYR A 142 3.94 18.94 8.07
CA TYR A 142 3.81 19.02 6.60
C TYR A 142 2.66 18.23 6.01
N VAL A 143 1.99 17.36 6.78
CA VAL A 143 0.91 16.49 6.31
C VAL A 143 -0.39 16.79 7.04
N ASP A 144 -0.38 16.71 8.37
CA ASP A 144 -1.58 16.83 9.19
C ASP A 144 -2.07 18.29 9.20
N GLY A 145 -3.36 18.52 9.00
CA GLY A 145 -3.96 19.86 9.02
C GLY A 145 -3.52 20.81 7.90
N VAL A 146 -2.56 20.43 7.05
CA VAL A 146 -2.05 21.30 5.97
C VAL A 146 -3.05 21.40 4.83
N GLU A 147 -3.52 22.60 4.48
CA GLU A 147 -4.50 22.80 3.41
C GLU A 147 -3.93 22.50 2.01
N LYS A 148 -2.68 22.90 1.76
CA LYS A 148 -2.04 22.76 0.45
C LYS A 148 -1.68 21.31 0.15
N ARG A 149 -2.48 20.68 -0.71
CA ARG A 149 -2.30 19.30 -1.15
C ARG A 149 -0.88 18.99 -1.65
N GLU A 150 -0.29 19.86 -2.46
CA GLU A 150 1.05 19.64 -3.02
C GLU A 150 2.14 19.47 -1.95
N ILE A 151 2.02 20.21 -0.83
CA ILE A 151 2.94 20.10 0.30
C ILE A 151 2.72 18.76 1.01
N ARG A 152 1.45 18.41 1.29
CA ARG A 152 1.08 17.13 1.90
C ARG A 152 1.58 15.94 1.10
N ASP A 153 1.35 15.96 -0.21
CA ASP A 153 1.70 14.86 -1.10
C ASP A 153 3.22 14.70 -1.17
N ARG A 154 3.97 15.80 -1.30
CA ARG A 154 5.44 15.75 -1.28
C ARG A 154 6.00 15.22 0.04
N ALA A 155 5.50 15.73 1.17
CA ALA A 155 5.96 15.29 2.48
C ALA A 155 5.57 13.82 2.77
N SER A 156 4.40 13.38 2.31
CA SER A 156 3.98 11.97 2.41
C SER A 156 4.90 11.05 1.61
N ALA A 157 5.24 11.43 0.37
CA ALA A 157 6.19 10.68 -0.46
C ALA A 157 7.60 10.65 0.14
N PHE A 158 8.02 11.75 0.77
CA PHE A 158 9.29 11.85 1.49
C PHE A 158 9.33 10.93 2.71
N ILE A 159 8.32 11.00 3.58
CA ILE A 159 8.17 10.10 4.75
C ILE A 159 8.15 8.64 4.31
N TRP A 160 7.42 8.34 3.23
CA TRP A 160 7.43 7.01 2.65
C TRP A 160 8.85 6.60 2.25
N SER A 161 9.57 7.44 1.50
CA SER A 161 10.95 7.15 1.06
C SER A 161 11.91 6.93 2.24
N LEU A 162 11.77 7.70 3.34
CA LEU A 162 12.53 7.46 4.58
C LEU A 162 12.27 6.07 5.18
N LYS A 163 11.03 5.59 5.12
CA LYS A 163 10.69 4.22 5.56
C LYS A 163 11.27 3.17 4.61
N GLN A 164 11.25 3.44 3.31
CA GLN A 164 11.77 2.53 2.28
C GLN A 164 13.29 2.38 2.30
N ALA A 165 14.01 3.46 2.58
CA ALA A 165 15.47 3.45 2.63
C ALA A 165 16.05 2.49 3.69
N ALA A 166 15.26 2.09 4.68
CA ALA A 166 15.67 1.09 5.68
C ALA A 166 15.67 -0.36 5.15
N ARG A 167 15.22 -0.60 3.90
CA ARG A 167 15.14 -1.93 3.27
C ARG A 167 15.72 -1.97 1.84
N PRO A 168 16.99 -1.55 1.64
CA PRO A 168 17.56 -1.34 0.30
C PRO A 168 17.49 -2.59 -0.60
N ASP A 169 17.68 -3.78 -0.02
CA ASP A 169 17.69 -5.06 -0.77
C ASP A 169 16.33 -5.44 -1.35
N THR A 170 15.26 -4.71 -0.99
CA THR A 170 13.89 -4.97 -1.46
C THR A 170 13.34 -3.87 -2.35
N ILE A 171 14.14 -2.86 -2.70
CA ILE A 171 13.75 -1.82 -3.64
C ILE A 171 13.78 -2.43 -5.05
N TRP A 172 12.61 -2.65 -5.64
CA TRP A 172 12.47 -3.27 -6.98
C TRP A 172 11.87 -2.33 -8.03
N TRP A 173 11.35 -1.17 -7.61
CA TRP A 173 10.63 -0.27 -8.50
C TRP A 173 11.56 0.76 -9.15
N ALA A 174 11.33 0.97 -10.45
CA ALA A 174 12.01 1.96 -11.26
C ALA A 174 11.43 3.37 -11.03
N LYS A 175 12.24 4.38 -11.33
CA LYS A 175 11.88 5.80 -11.34
C LYS A 175 10.70 6.06 -12.27
N SER A 176 10.60 5.32 -13.38
CA SER A 176 9.48 5.43 -14.32
C SER A 176 8.12 5.13 -13.67
N LEU A 177 8.05 4.15 -12.76
CA LEU A 177 6.83 3.84 -12.00
C LEU A 177 6.47 5.00 -11.06
N VAL A 178 7.47 5.62 -10.41
CA VAL A 178 7.26 6.79 -9.55
C VAL A 178 6.75 7.97 -10.36
N ASP A 179 7.44 8.33 -11.45
CA ASP A 179 7.16 9.52 -12.24
C ASP A 179 5.77 9.44 -12.89
N LYS A 180 5.40 8.29 -13.48
CA LYS A 180 4.09 8.08 -14.13
C LYS A 180 2.92 8.02 -13.14
N ASN A 181 3.17 7.74 -11.87
CA ASN A 181 2.13 7.58 -10.82
C ASN A 181 2.33 8.55 -9.65
N SER A 182 2.98 9.70 -9.90
CA SER A 182 3.23 10.74 -8.89
C SER A 182 1.96 11.46 -8.44
N LYS A 183 0.92 11.49 -9.30
CA LYS A 183 -0.37 12.09 -8.95
C LYS A 183 -0.96 11.35 -7.75
N ASN A 184 -1.32 12.10 -6.71
CA ASN A 184 -1.84 11.56 -5.44
C ASN A 184 -0.90 10.53 -4.79
N ASN A 185 0.36 10.46 -5.23
CA ASN A 185 1.34 9.44 -4.86
C ASN A 185 0.86 7.98 -5.07
N GLU A 186 0.07 7.71 -6.11
CA GLU A 186 -0.45 6.36 -6.42
C GLU A 186 0.67 5.31 -6.58
N PHE A 187 1.90 5.73 -6.91
CA PHE A 187 3.06 4.84 -6.93
C PHE A 187 3.28 4.09 -5.61
N ILE A 188 2.96 4.67 -4.45
CA ILE A 188 3.10 4.01 -3.13
C ILE A 188 2.18 2.79 -3.05
N ASP A 189 0.96 2.91 -3.57
CA ASP A 189 -0.03 1.84 -3.56
C ASP A 189 0.39 0.72 -4.52
N LEU A 190 0.94 1.08 -5.70
CA LEU A 190 1.50 0.13 -6.66
C LEU A 190 2.71 -0.61 -6.11
N VAL A 191 3.63 0.08 -5.41
CA VAL A 191 4.77 -0.55 -4.74
C VAL A 191 4.28 -1.52 -3.66
N ALA A 192 3.27 -1.14 -2.87
CA ALA A 192 2.70 -2.04 -1.87
C ALA A 192 2.09 -3.31 -2.49
N ILE A 193 1.40 -3.19 -3.64
CA ILE A 193 0.91 -4.36 -4.38
C ILE A 193 2.08 -5.24 -4.83
N GLY A 194 3.12 -4.68 -5.45
CA GLY A 194 4.27 -5.49 -5.87
C GLY A 194 5.02 -6.11 -4.69
N ASP A 195 5.05 -5.48 -3.52
CA ASP A 195 5.59 -6.09 -2.29
C ASP A 195 4.76 -7.27 -1.78
N TYR A 196 3.43 -7.16 -1.81
CA TYR A 196 2.53 -8.28 -1.50
C TYR A 196 2.67 -9.42 -2.51
N LEU A 197 3.00 -9.09 -3.75
CA LEU A 197 3.38 -10.05 -4.77
C LEU A 197 4.87 -10.39 -4.72
N LYS A 198 5.63 -9.97 -3.71
CA LYS A 198 7.06 -10.25 -3.50
C LYS A 198 7.99 -9.87 -4.67
N PHE A 199 7.75 -8.80 -5.42
CA PHE A 199 8.51 -8.47 -6.65
C PHE A 199 10.03 -8.36 -6.46
N TYR A 200 10.51 -8.09 -5.24
CA TYR A 200 11.93 -8.12 -4.87
C TYR A 200 12.55 -9.52 -4.95
N ASP A 201 11.76 -10.58 -4.80
CA ASP A 201 12.25 -11.96 -4.87
C ASP A 201 12.46 -12.36 -6.32
N THR A 202 13.72 -12.60 -6.69
CA THR A 202 14.12 -13.00 -8.04
C THR A 202 13.85 -14.47 -8.34
N ALA A 203 13.60 -15.30 -7.33
CA ALA A 203 13.22 -16.70 -7.50
C ALA A 203 11.71 -16.86 -7.71
N GLU A 204 11.28 -18.10 -7.95
CA GLU A 204 9.87 -18.49 -7.84
C GLU A 204 9.41 -18.21 -6.39
N PRO A 205 8.50 -17.24 -6.18
CA PRO A 205 8.12 -16.86 -4.84
C PRO A 205 7.29 -17.98 -4.20
N ASP A 206 7.66 -18.40 -3.00
CA ASP A 206 6.80 -19.28 -2.19
C ASP A 206 5.53 -18.50 -1.80
N MET A 207 4.45 -18.70 -2.55
CA MET A 207 3.13 -18.16 -2.26
C MET A 207 2.20 -19.24 -1.73
N SER A 208 2.56 -19.83 -0.58
CA SER A 208 1.66 -20.74 0.15
C SER A 208 0.24 -20.18 0.34
N ASP A 209 -0.75 -21.06 0.43
CA ASP A 209 -2.16 -20.71 0.66
C ASP A 209 -2.37 -19.76 1.86
N ALA A 210 -1.62 -19.99 2.94
CA ALA A 210 -1.68 -19.15 4.13
C ALA A 210 -1.21 -17.70 3.84
N TYR A 211 -0.22 -17.56 2.97
CA TYR A 211 0.25 -16.25 2.51
C TYR A 211 -0.79 -15.59 1.60
N ILE A 212 -1.33 -16.32 0.62
CA ILE A 212 -2.36 -15.83 -0.32
C ILE A 212 -3.56 -15.28 0.46
N LYS A 213 -4.15 -16.09 1.35
CA LYS A 213 -5.30 -15.70 2.19
C LYS A 213 -5.02 -14.44 3.03
N LYS A 214 -3.76 -14.22 3.42
CA LYS A 214 -3.34 -13.02 4.17
C LYS A 214 -3.19 -11.78 3.28
N VAL A 215 -2.73 -11.93 2.04
CA VAL A 215 -2.42 -10.78 1.16
C VAL A 215 -3.57 -10.38 0.23
N THR A 216 -4.41 -11.33 -0.20
CA THR A 216 -5.54 -11.06 -1.11
C THR A 216 -6.42 -9.91 -0.61
N PRO A 217 -6.91 -9.90 0.65
CA PRO A 217 -7.74 -8.79 1.14
C PRO A 217 -7.01 -7.44 1.15
N LYS A 218 -5.68 -7.45 1.32
CA LYS A 218 -4.87 -6.22 1.29
C LYS A 218 -4.74 -5.67 -0.12
N ILE A 219 -4.48 -6.56 -1.10
CA ILE A 219 -4.40 -6.20 -2.52
C ILE A 219 -5.74 -5.64 -2.99
N ILE A 220 -6.84 -6.35 -2.73
CA ILE A 220 -8.20 -5.92 -3.09
C ILE A 220 -8.54 -4.57 -2.45
N LYS A 221 -8.21 -4.38 -1.18
CA LYS A 221 -8.40 -3.08 -0.50
C LYS A 221 -7.59 -1.97 -1.16
N THR A 222 -6.32 -2.19 -1.49
CA THR A 222 -5.47 -1.20 -2.14
C THR A 222 -5.97 -0.84 -3.55
N LEU A 223 -6.47 -1.81 -4.31
CA LEU A 223 -7.06 -1.62 -5.64
C LEU A 223 -8.39 -0.89 -5.60
N SER A 224 -9.23 -1.15 -4.59
CA SER A 224 -10.59 -0.59 -4.50
C SER A 224 -10.67 0.78 -3.82
N LEU A 225 -9.83 1.03 -2.81
CA LEU A 225 -9.90 2.23 -1.97
C LEU A 225 -8.72 3.16 -2.19
N ASP A 226 -8.98 4.46 -2.12
CA ASP A 226 -7.96 5.49 -2.04
C ASP A 226 -7.38 5.60 -0.62
N ARG A 227 -6.46 6.54 -0.44
CA ARG A 227 -5.79 6.78 0.85
C ARG A 227 -6.72 7.28 1.94
N GLU A 228 -7.84 7.88 1.58
CA GLU A 228 -8.90 8.30 2.50
C GLU A 228 -9.89 7.16 2.81
N LEU A 229 -9.57 5.94 2.39
CA LEU A 229 -10.42 4.75 2.52
C LEU A 229 -11.77 4.91 1.80
N LYS A 230 -11.84 5.78 0.79
CA LYS A 230 -13.02 5.95 -0.05
C LYS A 230 -12.84 5.14 -1.34
N PRO A 231 -13.93 4.67 -1.97
CA PRO A 231 -13.84 4.03 -3.28
C PRO A 231 -13.11 4.91 -4.29
N ARG A 232 -12.14 4.32 -4.99
CA ARG A 232 -11.38 5.05 -6.02
C ARG A 232 -12.29 5.49 -7.16
N ARG A 233 -12.13 6.75 -7.58
CA ARG A 233 -12.81 7.29 -8.77
C ARG A 233 -12.14 6.89 -10.07
N SER A 234 -10.85 6.56 -10.03
CA SER A 234 -10.06 6.08 -11.15
C SER A 234 -9.26 4.87 -10.70
N ALA A 235 -9.17 3.85 -11.56
CA ALA A 235 -8.40 2.66 -11.26
C ALA A 235 -6.91 3.00 -11.11
N LEU A 236 -6.20 2.24 -10.28
CA LEU A 236 -4.75 2.29 -10.25
C LEU A 236 -4.19 1.84 -11.60
N ASN A 237 -3.11 2.49 -12.04
CA ASN A 237 -2.43 2.13 -13.28
C ASN A 237 -1.58 0.87 -13.12
N ILE A 238 -2.25 -0.28 -12.93
CA ILE A 238 -1.60 -1.59 -12.79
C ILE A 238 -0.81 -1.99 -14.03
N GLY A 239 -1.04 -1.34 -15.18
CA GLY A 239 -0.24 -1.52 -16.39
C GLY A 239 1.25 -1.28 -16.14
N GLN A 240 1.61 -0.38 -15.20
CA GLN A 240 3.00 -0.20 -14.80
C GLN A 240 3.59 -1.41 -14.06
N LEU A 241 2.77 -2.17 -13.32
CA LEU A 241 3.24 -3.42 -12.69
C LEU A 241 3.41 -4.54 -13.72
N MET A 242 2.58 -4.53 -14.77
CA MET A 242 2.69 -5.48 -15.88
C MET A 242 3.91 -5.25 -16.76
N GLU A 243 4.61 -4.12 -16.65
CA GLU A 243 5.87 -3.88 -17.37
C GLU A 243 7.07 -4.62 -16.73
N TYR A 244 6.94 -5.09 -15.48
CA TYR A 244 8.03 -5.76 -14.76
C TYR A 244 8.14 -7.24 -15.13
N ARG A 245 9.33 -7.60 -15.62
CA ARG A 245 9.67 -8.97 -15.99
C ARG A 245 10.59 -9.63 -14.98
N ASP A 246 10.53 -10.95 -14.88
CA ASP A 246 11.51 -11.74 -14.15
C ASP A 246 12.78 -12.00 -15.00
N ASN A 247 13.72 -12.78 -14.46
CA ASN A 247 14.98 -13.08 -15.14
C ASN A 247 14.78 -13.97 -16.39
N GLN A 248 13.63 -14.64 -16.50
CA GLN A 248 13.25 -15.49 -17.63
C GLN A 248 12.42 -14.73 -18.67
N GLY A 249 12.06 -13.47 -18.39
CA GLY A 249 11.30 -12.59 -19.26
C GLY A 249 9.79 -12.64 -19.06
N PHE A 250 9.28 -13.36 -18.06
CA PHE A 250 7.86 -13.47 -17.76
C PHE A 250 7.33 -12.28 -16.96
N MET A 251 6.06 -11.94 -17.16
CA MET A 251 5.42 -10.80 -16.52
C MET A 251 5.04 -11.11 -15.06
N ARG A 252 5.85 -10.65 -14.11
CA ARG A 252 5.71 -10.94 -12.67
C ARG A 252 4.31 -10.67 -12.13
N TYR A 253 3.68 -9.58 -12.56
CA TYR A 253 2.32 -9.26 -12.11
C TYR A 253 1.33 -10.36 -12.49
N LYS A 254 1.31 -10.78 -13.75
CA LYS A 254 0.35 -11.77 -14.23
C LYS A 254 0.61 -13.14 -13.60
N GLU A 255 1.88 -13.54 -13.53
CA GLU A 255 2.27 -14.82 -12.96
C GLU A 255 1.90 -14.99 -11.50
N ARG A 256 2.02 -13.92 -10.72
CA ARG A 256 1.73 -13.98 -9.28
C ARG A 256 0.27 -13.71 -9.00
N MET A 257 -0.38 -12.92 -9.84
CA MET A 257 -1.80 -12.63 -9.67
C MET A 257 -2.71 -13.78 -10.12
N ILE A 258 -2.28 -14.65 -11.06
CA ILE A 258 -3.08 -15.82 -11.41
C ILE A 258 -3.27 -16.75 -10.21
N VAL A 259 -2.26 -16.92 -9.36
CA VAL A 259 -2.35 -17.75 -8.15
C VAL A 259 -3.43 -17.21 -7.17
N ILE A 260 -3.56 -15.88 -7.10
CA ILE A 260 -4.63 -15.23 -6.32
C ILE A 260 -5.99 -15.43 -6.99
N ILE A 261 -6.07 -15.36 -8.32
CA ILE A 261 -7.30 -15.60 -9.07
C ILE A 261 -7.75 -17.07 -8.91
N GLU A 262 -6.82 -18.02 -8.94
CA GLU A 262 -7.07 -19.44 -8.70
C GLU A 262 -7.67 -19.67 -7.30
N ASP A 263 -7.06 -19.10 -6.24
CA ASP A 263 -7.60 -19.17 -4.88
C ASP A 263 -8.99 -18.53 -4.75
N LEU A 264 -9.24 -17.41 -5.45
CA LEU A 264 -10.56 -16.76 -5.48
C LEU A 264 -11.62 -17.59 -6.21
N LEU A 265 -11.23 -18.32 -7.25
CA LEU A 265 -12.12 -19.17 -8.05
C LEU A 265 -12.30 -20.58 -7.47
N ASP A 266 -11.57 -20.94 -6.41
CA ASP A 266 -11.71 -22.23 -5.76
C ASP A 266 -13.14 -22.46 -5.24
N GLY A 267 -13.75 -23.56 -5.68
CA GLY A 267 -15.15 -23.89 -5.40
C GLY A 267 -16.16 -22.85 -5.90
N PHE A 268 -15.81 -22.02 -6.90
CA PHE A 268 -16.71 -20.99 -7.46
C PHE A 268 -18.10 -21.50 -7.86
N PRO A 269 -18.27 -22.68 -8.50
CA PRO A 269 -19.60 -23.21 -8.86
C PRO A 269 -20.57 -23.33 -7.69
N ASP A 270 -20.04 -23.70 -6.52
CA ASP A 270 -20.79 -24.06 -5.32
C ASP A 270 -21.14 -22.84 -4.44
N LYS A 271 -20.62 -21.65 -4.78
CA LYS A 271 -20.89 -20.40 -4.05
C LYS A 271 -22.29 -19.85 -4.32
N THR A 272 -22.81 -19.06 -3.39
CA THR A 272 -24.06 -18.30 -3.61
C THR A 272 -23.85 -17.22 -4.68
N ASP A 273 -24.94 -16.69 -5.23
CA ASP A 273 -24.85 -15.64 -6.26
C ASP A 273 -24.19 -14.36 -5.71
N GLU A 274 -24.45 -14.03 -4.44
CA GLU A 274 -23.79 -12.92 -3.77
C GLU A 274 -22.28 -13.15 -3.61
N GLU A 275 -21.87 -14.35 -3.21
CA GLU A 275 -20.46 -14.72 -3.08
C GLU A 275 -19.76 -14.70 -4.45
N LYS A 276 -20.39 -15.27 -5.48
CA LYS A 276 -19.91 -15.22 -6.87
C LYS A 276 -19.73 -13.79 -7.35
N GLN A 277 -20.67 -12.90 -7.01
CA GLN A 277 -20.59 -11.49 -7.39
C GLN A 277 -19.37 -10.82 -6.76
N VAL A 278 -19.11 -11.06 -5.47
CA VAL A 278 -17.95 -10.51 -4.77
C VAL A 278 -16.65 -11.03 -5.38
N ILE A 279 -16.56 -12.34 -5.65
CA ILE A 279 -15.38 -12.95 -6.30
C ILE A 279 -15.11 -12.32 -7.67
N LEU A 280 -16.13 -12.20 -8.52
CA LEU A 280 -15.97 -11.59 -9.84
C LEU A 280 -15.61 -10.10 -9.75
N GLN A 281 -16.18 -9.37 -8.79
CA GLN A 281 -15.82 -7.98 -8.53
C GLN A 281 -14.32 -7.87 -8.17
N ASP A 282 -13.82 -8.73 -7.30
CA ASP A 282 -12.42 -8.75 -6.87
C ASP A 282 -11.47 -9.09 -8.03
N ILE A 283 -11.86 -10.03 -8.89
CA ILE A 283 -11.12 -10.36 -10.12
C ILE A 283 -11.11 -9.17 -11.09
N TYR A 284 -12.21 -8.43 -11.24
CA TYR A 284 -12.23 -7.23 -12.09
C TYR A 284 -11.36 -6.08 -11.54
N LEU A 285 -11.26 -5.95 -10.21
CA LEU A 285 -10.32 -5.02 -9.57
C LEU A 285 -8.87 -5.41 -9.90
N ILE A 286 -8.54 -6.69 -9.82
CA ILE A 286 -7.25 -7.25 -10.23
C ILE A 286 -6.95 -6.92 -11.70
N PHE A 287 -7.95 -6.93 -12.57
CA PHE A 287 -7.79 -6.56 -13.98
C PHE A 287 -7.75 -5.04 -14.25
N GLY A 288 -7.81 -4.22 -13.21
CA GLY A 288 -7.65 -2.76 -13.30
C GLY A 288 -8.95 -2.01 -13.50
N SER A 289 -10.09 -2.56 -13.08
CA SER A 289 -11.37 -1.83 -13.02
C SER A 289 -11.46 -1.02 -11.72
N THR A 290 -12.26 0.05 -11.72
CA THR A 290 -12.72 0.69 -10.47
C THR A 290 -13.72 -0.20 -9.74
N LEU A 291 -13.98 0.06 -8.44
CA LEU A 291 -14.99 -0.68 -7.69
C LEU A 291 -16.40 -0.59 -8.32
N ALA A 292 -16.76 0.59 -8.85
CA ALA A 292 -18.05 0.80 -9.50
C ALA A 292 -18.17 -0.03 -10.80
N GLU A 293 -17.13 0.00 -11.64
CA GLU A 293 -17.09 -0.79 -12.88
C GLU A 293 -17.05 -2.30 -12.60
N ALA A 294 -16.24 -2.72 -11.62
CA ALA A 294 -16.12 -4.12 -11.22
C ALA A 294 -17.47 -4.67 -10.76
N ARG A 295 -18.20 -3.92 -9.92
CA ARG A 295 -19.52 -4.30 -9.45
C ARG A 295 -20.54 -4.40 -10.58
N GLN A 296 -20.51 -3.45 -11.52
CA GLN A 296 -21.41 -3.50 -12.67
C GLN A 296 -21.12 -4.71 -13.55
N LYS A 297 -19.84 -4.93 -13.90
CA LYS A 297 -19.43 -6.07 -14.74
C LYS A 297 -19.72 -7.42 -14.07
N SER A 298 -19.57 -7.55 -12.75
CA SER A 298 -19.90 -8.78 -12.04
C SER A 298 -21.39 -9.10 -12.13
N ILE A 299 -22.27 -8.10 -12.03
CA ILE A 299 -23.73 -8.27 -12.21
C ILE A 299 -24.01 -8.70 -13.65
N ASP A 300 -23.40 -8.03 -14.62
CA ASP A 300 -23.61 -8.33 -16.04
C ASP A 300 -23.18 -9.75 -16.42
N VAL A 301 -22.09 -10.25 -15.84
CA VAL A 301 -21.63 -11.62 -16.05
C VAL A 301 -22.57 -12.64 -15.39
N LEU A 302 -23.00 -12.43 -14.14
CA LEU A 302 -23.86 -13.40 -13.44
C LEU A 302 -25.28 -13.51 -14.00
N GLU A 303 -25.77 -12.49 -14.68
CA GLU A 303 -27.03 -12.63 -15.43
C GLU A 303 -26.89 -13.53 -16.68
N THR A 304 -25.67 -13.95 -17.02
CA THR A 304 -25.39 -15.00 -18.02
C THR A 304 -25.42 -16.38 -17.35
N ASP A 305 -25.67 -17.45 -18.10
CA ASP A 305 -25.71 -18.83 -17.58
C ASP A 305 -24.47 -19.17 -16.70
N HIS A 306 -24.70 -19.41 -15.40
CA HIS A 306 -23.66 -19.66 -14.40
C HIS A 306 -22.74 -20.83 -14.76
N HIS A 307 -23.28 -21.87 -15.38
CA HIS A 307 -22.49 -23.04 -15.76
C HIS A 307 -21.50 -22.69 -16.89
N LEU A 308 -21.95 -21.86 -17.85
CA LEU A 308 -21.11 -21.37 -18.94
C LEU A 308 -19.99 -20.45 -18.43
N ILE A 309 -20.25 -19.65 -17.39
CA ILE A 309 -19.24 -18.78 -16.77
C ILE A 309 -18.11 -19.63 -16.22
N PHE A 310 -18.43 -20.62 -15.37
CA PHE A 310 -17.41 -21.47 -14.75
C PHE A 310 -16.52 -22.15 -15.79
N GLN A 311 -17.12 -22.81 -16.79
CA GLN A 311 -16.36 -23.47 -17.86
C GLN A 311 -15.39 -22.55 -18.60
N ARG A 312 -15.69 -21.25 -18.67
CA ARG A 312 -14.86 -20.25 -19.36
C ARG A 312 -13.79 -19.64 -18.48
N ILE A 313 -13.95 -19.63 -17.17
CA ILE A 313 -13.02 -18.96 -16.25
C ILE A 313 -12.25 -19.92 -15.34
N ASP A 314 -12.60 -21.20 -15.34
CA ASP A 314 -11.87 -22.25 -14.63
C ASP A 314 -10.38 -22.20 -15.02
N PRO A 315 -9.44 -22.11 -14.06
CA PRO A 315 -8.02 -22.03 -14.35
C PRO A 315 -7.52 -23.21 -15.18
N ASN A 316 -6.62 -22.94 -16.12
CA ASN A 316 -6.09 -23.95 -17.03
C ASN A 316 -4.61 -24.22 -16.75
N ILE A 317 -4.35 -25.34 -16.08
CA ILE A 317 -3.03 -25.81 -15.64
C ILE A 317 -2.09 -26.12 -16.82
N GLU A 318 -2.61 -26.37 -18.03
CA GLU A 318 -1.79 -26.61 -19.22
C GLU A 318 -1.23 -25.32 -19.85
N LEU A 319 -1.77 -24.15 -19.46
CA LEU A 319 -1.29 -22.86 -19.91
C LEU A 319 -0.23 -22.31 -18.96
N SER A 320 0.73 -21.55 -19.50
CA SER A 320 1.57 -20.69 -18.67
C SER A 320 0.71 -19.68 -17.91
N ALA A 321 1.07 -19.38 -16.68
CA ALA A 321 0.40 -18.42 -15.80
C ALA A 321 0.00 -17.09 -16.49
N GLU A 322 0.90 -16.49 -17.27
CA GLU A 322 0.60 -15.25 -18.03
C GLU A 322 -0.52 -15.45 -19.06
N LYS A 323 -0.50 -16.55 -19.81
CA LYS A 323 -1.54 -16.86 -20.80
C LYS A 323 -2.87 -17.14 -20.12
N ASP A 324 -2.86 -17.80 -18.97
CA ASP A 324 -4.09 -18.12 -18.27
C ASP A 324 -4.73 -16.87 -17.65
N TYR A 325 -3.91 -15.99 -17.06
CA TYR A 325 -4.34 -14.65 -16.66
C TYR A 325 -5.02 -13.89 -17.80
N ASP A 326 -4.38 -13.83 -18.97
CA ASP A 326 -4.93 -13.11 -20.13
C ASP A 326 -6.20 -13.78 -20.66
N ARG A 327 -6.28 -15.12 -20.66
CA ARG A 327 -7.46 -15.88 -21.05
C ARG A 327 -8.65 -15.56 -20.15
N ILE A 328 -8.51 -15.68 -18.83
CA ILE A 328 -9.60 -15.39 -17.87
C ILE A 328 -10.06 -13.94 -18.02
N LYS A 329 -9.12 -12.99 -18.15
CA LYS A 329 -9.44 -11.58 -18.40
C LYS A 329 -10.27 -11.38 -19.66
N ASN A 330 -9.88 -12.03 -20.76
CA ASN A 330 -10.56 -11.90 -22.05
C ASN A 330 -11.94 -12.57 -22.04
N GLU A 331 -12.10 -13.72 -21.39
CA GLU A 331 -13.38 -14.41 -21.23
C GLU A 331 -14.35 -13.57 -20.40
N LEU A 332 -13.93 -13.07 -19.22
CA LEU A 332 -14.76 -12.19 -18.39
C LEU A 332 -15.12 -10.88 -19.10
N THR A 333 -14.21 -10.33 -19.90
CA THR A 333 -14.53 -9.13 -20.72
C THR A 333 -15.55 -9.45 -21.80
N SER A 334 -15.47 -10.63 -22.42
CA SER A 334 -16.38 -11.06 -23.48
C SER A 334 -17.79 -11.35 -22.94
N LEU A 335 -17.88 -12.01 -21.78
CA LEU A 335 -19.14 -12.30 -21.09
C LEU A 335 -19.87 -11.00 -20.70
N ALA A 336 -19.18 -10.03 -20.11
CA ALA A 336 -19.78 -8.73 -19.77
C ALA A 336 -20.33 -8.00 -21.01
N ASN A 337 -19.62 -8.09 -22.14
CA ASN A 337 -20.02 -7.43 -23.40
C ASN A 337 -21.20 -8.10 -24.12
N LEU A 338 -21.37 -9.42 -23.97
CA LEU A 338 -22.48 -10.17 -24.58
C LEU A 338 -23.83 -9.62 -24.12
N LYS A 339 -23.96 -9.32 -22.83
CA LYS A 339 -25.18 -8.73 -22.27
C LYS A 339 -25.40 -7.28 -22.70
N SER A 340 -24.35 -6.44 -22.72
CA SER A 340 -24.49 -5.05 -23.18
C SER A 340 -25.07 -4.98 -24.60
N LYS A 341 -24.72 -5.95 -25.45
CA LYS A 341 -25.30 -6.10 -26.80
C LYS A 341 -26.75 -6.60 -26.75
N LEU A 342 -27.06 -7.63 -25.96
CA LEU A 342 -28.43 -8.16 -25.82
C LEU A 342 -29.44 -7.08 -25.35
N HIS A 343 -29.06 -6.23 -24.39
CA HIS A 343 -29.92 -5.11 -23.96
C HIS A 343 -30.09 -4.01 -25.02
N PHE A 344 -29.08 -3.77 -25.87
CA PHE A 344 -29.18 -2.80 -26.95
C PHE A 344 -30.19 -3.23 -28.02
N TRP A 345 -30.22 -4.52 -28.35
CA TRP A 345 -31.18 -5.08 -29.32
C TRP A 345 -32.62 -5.07 -28.78
N GLN A 346 -32.84 -5.38 -27.51
CA GLN A 346 -34.17 -5.36 -26.89
C GLN A 346 -34.78 -3.96 -26.71
N ARG A 347 -33.97 -2.89 -26.72
CA ARG A 347 -34.45 -1.50 -26.66
C ARG A 347 -34.67 -0.85 -28.03
N SER A 348 -34.21 -1.51 -29.10
CA SER A 348 -34.27 -1.02 -30.47
C SER A 348 -35.39 -1.68 -31.30
N SER A 349 -36.13 -2.59 -30.68
CA SER A 349 -37.33 -3.28 -31.16
C SER A 349 -38.51 -2.89 -30.28
#